data_AF-T0JNC6-F1
#
_entry.id   AF-T0JNC6-F1
#
_cell.length_a   1.000
_cell.length_b   1.000
_cell.length_c   1.000
_cell.angle_alpha   90.00
_cell.angle_beta   90.00
_cell.angle_gamma   90.00
#
_symmetry.space_group_name_H-M   'P 1'
#
loop_
_entity.id
_entity.type
_entity.pdbx_description
1 polymer ?
#
loop_
_entity_poly.entity_id
_entity_poly.type
_entity_poly.pdbx_seq_one_letter_code
_entity_poly.pdbx_strand_id
1 'polypeptide(L)'
;MITFLTGVPGSGKTYKAVVSIYNNFSSSKNAKPDLKKDYENCYTNINELKYKDLNNTYPLDVDDLKEKLTILHKLYKDKVTDDILIEKCKDLNIYRSLFVIDEAHNIFDVNDKVLIWWLSYHRHLYHDIFLITQNLSLIFTKYKSFSEYFYKAKPTTVSLNRNTFKYDVYINSRMSMNAKSHTEKIAKNQEVFDLYHSGDSVKASNVLIKFYVFSIFAIFAFFIIGYYIFGGDDDKLQQSQKPIQTYSKPIIKNIVDEEPLYDFKDLVLLEFKCSNTLCTSKDLTLYKKVLFHYKTTQKEHIKEIYSYYPSFTIQVIFFEISKDFLNFLKGVTKDEKDINNLNTNFFKS
;
A
#
# COMPACT_ATOMS: atom_id res chain seq x y z
N MET A 1 20.90 16.57 -14.29
CA MET A 1 19.99 16.27 -13.17
C MET A 1 19.80 14.76 -13.04
N ILE A 2 19.99 14.21 -11.83
CA ILE A 2 19.68 12.80 -11.54
C ILE A 2 18.47 12.72 -10.62
N THR A 3 17.47 11.94 -11.01
CA THR A 3 16.23 11.74 -10.27
C THR A 3 15.92 10.27 -10.10
N PHE A 4 15.62 9.85 -8.87
CA PHE A 4 15.03 8.53 -8.61
C PHE A 4 13.51 8.59 -8.64
N LEU A 5 12.86 7.69 -9.36
CA LEU A 5 11.42 7.50 -9.39
C LEU A 5 11.08 6.15 -8.75
N THR A 6 10.42 6.17 -7.61
CA THR A 6 10.16 4.98 -6.78
C THR A 6 8.70 4.80 -6.46
N GLY A 7 8.30 3.59 -6.10
CA GLY A 7 6.93 3.29 -5.72
C GLY A 7 6.63 1.81 -5.83
N VAL A 8 5.56 1.38 -5.16
CA VAL A 8 5.06 0.00 -5.28
C VAL A 8 4.55 -0.28 -6.70
N PRO A 9 4.47 -1.55 -7.14
CA PRO A 9 3.82 -1.91 -8.39
C PRO A 9 2.43 -1.26 -8.54
N GLY A 10 2.12 -0.77 -9.73
CA GLY A 10 0.84 -0.09 -10.04
C GLY A 10 0.67 1.32 -9.45
N SER A 11 1.68 1.88 -8.77
CA SER A 11 1.62 3.26 -8.25
C SER A 11 1.79 4.36 -9.30
N GLY A 12 2.13 4.00 -10.54
CA GLY A 12 2.41 4.95 -11.63
C GLY A 12 3.81 5.57 -11.57
N LYS A 13 4.80 4.93 -10.92
CA LYS A 13 6.20 5.42 -10.84
C LYS A 13 6.79 5.84 -12.19
N THR A 14 6.51 5.06 -13.23
CA THR A 14 7.00 5.29 -14.61
C THR A 14 6.31 6.46 -15.30
N TYR A 15 5.06 6.78 -14.92
CA TYR A 15 4.24 7.79 -15.60
C TYR A 15 4.90 9.17 -15.63
N LYS A 16 5.54 9.62 -14.53
CA LYS A 16 6.26 10.91 -14.51
C LYS A 16 7.39 10.96 -15.54
N ALA A 17 8.12 9.86 -15.73
CA ALA A 17 9.17 9.79 -16.74
C ALA A 17 8.58 9.86 -18.15
N VAL A 18 7.50 9.12 -18.42
CA VAL A 18 6.83 9.13 -19.74
C VAL A 18 6.23 10.49 -20.05
N VAL A 19 5.67 11.21 -19.06
CA VAL A 19 5.24 12.61 -19.24
C VAL A 19 6.41 13.50 -19.68
N SER A 20 7.59 13.31 -19.08
CA SER A 20 8.79 14.06 -19.49
C SER A 20 9.20 13.72 -20.92
N ILE A 21 9.23 12.43 -21.27
CA ILE A 21 9.53 12.00 -22.65
C ILE A 21 8.52 12.62 -23.62
N TYR A 22 7.23 12.46 -23.34
CA TYR A 22 6.15 12.98 -24.16
C TYR A 22 6.25 14.49 -24.41
N ASN A 23 6.44 15.29 -23.36
CA ASN A 23 6.52 16.74 -23.50
C ASN A 23 7.76 17.21 -24.28
N ASN A 24 8.84 16.40 -24.30
CA ASN A 24 10.09 16.78 -24.96
C ASN A 24 10.16 16.28 -26.41
N PHE A 25 9.58 15.10 -26.68
CA PHE A 25 9.83 14.35 -27.91
C PHE A 25 8.58 14.07 -28.75
N SER A 26 7.36 14.27 -28.23
CA SER A 26 6.15 14.14 -29.03
C SER A 26 5.90 15.37 -29.90
N SER A 27 5.35 15.14 -31.09
CA SER A 27 4.83 16.20 -31.97
C SER A 27 3.39 16.61 -31.63
N SER A 28 2.76 16.00 -30.63
CA SER A 28 1.37 16.30 -30.27
C SER A 28 1.22 17.73 -29.79
N LYS A 29 0.13 18.40 -30.19
CA LYS A 29 -0.22 19.75 -29.70
C LYS A 29 -0.54 19.77 -28.20
N ASN A 30 -0.85 18.60 -27.63
CA ASN A 30 -1.13 18.44 -26.20
C ASN A 30 0.14 18.24 -25.37
N ALA A 31 1.31 18.12 -26.01
CA ALA A 31 2.59 18.25 -25.34
C ALA A 31 2.70 19.67 -24.76
N LYS A 32 3.31 19.78 -23.59
CA LYS A 32 3.52 21.07 -22.90
C LYS A 32 4.90 21.63 -23.25
N PRO A 33 5.02 22.52 -24.25
CA PRO A 33 6.32 23.01 -24.71
C PRO A 33 7.02 23.88 -23.68
N ASP A 34 6.29 24.49 -22.74
CA ASP A 34 6.83 25.21 -21.58
C ASP A 34 7.63 24.31 -20.63
N LEU A 35 7.39 23.01 -20.67
CA LEU A 35 8.13 22.00 -19.91
C LEU A 35 9.24 21.33 -20.75
N LYS A 36 9.44 21.76 -22.00
CA LYS A 36 10.48 21.24 -22.87
C LYS A 36 11.84 21.76 -22.41
N LYS A 37 12.76 20.83 -22.25
CA LYS A 37 14.17 21.08 -21.99
C LYS A 37 14.95 20.98 -23.30
N ASP A 38 16.18 21.47 -23.27
CA ASP A 38 17.11 21.47 -24.39
C ASP A 38 17.77 20.09 -24.59
N TYR A 39 16.94 19.06 -24.80
CA TYR A 39 17.39 17.70 -25.11
C TYR A 39 17.44 17.47 -26.61
N GLU A 40 18.49 16.80 -27.08
CA GLU A 40 18.60 16.39 -28.48
C GLU A 40 17.96 15.02 -28.72
N ASN A 41 18.10 14.11 -27.75
CA ASN A 41 17.58 12.75 -27.84
C ASN A 41 17.24 12.15 -26.46
N CYS A 42 16.56 11.00 -26.49
CA CYS A 42 16.24 10.22 -25.30
C CYS A 42 16.58 8.74 -25.50
N TYR A 43 17.14 8.12 -24.47
CA TYR A 43 17.40 6.69 -24.41
C TYR A 43 16.61 6.07 -23.26
N THR A 44 15.83 5.03 -23.54
CA THR A 44 15.04 4.37 -22.50
C THR A 44 14.82 2.89 -22.75
N ASN A 45 14.73 2.12 -21.67
CA ASN A 45 14.35 0.70 -21.67
C ASN A 45 12.93 0.49 -21.09
N ILE A 46 12.08 1.53 -21.08
CA ILE A 46 10.67 1.37 -20.72
C ILE A 46 10.02 0.38 -21.69
N ASN A 47 9.44 -0.67 -21.13
CA ASN A 47 8.80 -1.72 -21.92
C ASN A 47 7.60 -1.18 -22.70
N GLU A 48 7.42 -1.69 -23.93
CA GLU A 48 6.27 -1.37 -24.81
C GLU A 48 6.05 0.13 -25.09
N LEU A 49 7.11 0.94 -24.99
CA LEU A 49 7.07 2.34 -25.40
C LEU A 49 6.91 2.45 -26.92
N LYS A 50 5.95 3.26 -27.38
CA LYS A 50 5.71 3.51 -28.81
C LYS A 50 6.70 4.53 -29.39
N TYR A 51 7.93 4.09 -29.66
CA TYR A 51 8.98 4.94 -30.25
C TYR A 51 8.58 5.63 -31.57
N LYS A 52 7.68 5.03 -32.36
CA LYS A 52 7.20 5.61 -33.63
C LYS A 52 6.46 6.94 -33.46
N ASP A 53 5.89 7.18 -32.28
CA ASP A 53 5.11 8.37 -31.96
C ASP A 53 5.98 9.47 -31.30
N LEU A 54 7.30 9.22 -31.19
CA LEU A 54 8.28 10.07 -30.50
C LEU A 54 9.47 10.36 -31.42
N ASN A 55 9.90 11.62 -31.46
CA ASN A 55 11.09 12.03 -32.21
C ASN A 55 12.36 11.77 -31.40
N ASN A 56 13.47 11.40 -32.06
CA ASN A 56 14.79 11.25 -31.46
C ASN A 56 14.81 10.43 -30.14
N THR A 57 13.93 9.45 -30.03
CA THR A 57 13.82 8.59 -28.85
C THR A 57 14.20 7.18 -29.26
N TYR A 58 15.13 6.56 -28.55
CA TYR A 58 15.76 5.30 -28.91
C TYR A 58 15.67 4.30 -27.75
N PRO A 59 15.55 2.99 -28.05
CA PRO A 59 15.75 1.95 -27.06
C PRO A 59 17.13 2.09 -26.41
N LEU A 60 17.19 1.96 -25.10
CA LEU A 60 18.44 1.93 -24.35
C LEU A 60 19.04 0.53 -24.41
N ASP A 61 20.16 0.41 -25.11
CA ASP A 61 21.08 -0.71 -24.98
C ASP A 61 22.11 -0.37 -23.88
N VAL A 62 22.11 -1.17 -22.82
CA VAL A 62 22.95 -0.93 -21.64
C VAL A 62 24.42 -1.21 -21.94
N ASP A 63 24.71 -2.19 -22.79
CA ASP A 63 26.07 -2.58 -23.11
C ASP A 63 26.71 -1.54 -24.05
N ASP A 64 25.98 -1.08 -25.07
CA ASP A 64 26.38 0.05 -25.91
C ASP A 64 26.60 1.33 -25.08
N LEU A 65 25.69 1.64 -24.15
CA LEU A 65 25.88 2.78 -23.25
C LEU A 65 27.15 2.63 -22.41
N LYS A 66 27.40 1.45 -21.83
CA LYS A 66 28.61 1.20 -21.03
C LYS A 66 29.88 1.32 -21.86
N GLU A 67 29.88 0.87 -23.11
CA GLU A 67 31.00 1.05 -24.03
C GLU A 67 31.28 2.54 -24.28
N LYS A 68 30.24 3.30 -24.65
CA LYS A 68 30.32 4.76 -24.85
C LYS A 68 30.85 5.48 -23.61
N LEU A 69 30.33 5.15 -22.42
CA LEU A 69 30.79 5.74 -21.16
C LEU A 69 32.23 5.34 -20.81
N THR A 70 32.66 4.14 -21.18
CA THR A 70 34.04 3.69 -20.97
C THR A 70 35.02 4.47 -21.84
N ILE A 71 34.65 4.76 -23.09
CA ILE A 71 35.43 5.64 -23.99
C ILE A 71 35.57 7.04 -23.36
N LEU A 72 34.47 7.65 -22.93
CA LEU A 72 34.50 8.97 -22.31
C LEU A 72 35.29 8.98 -20.99
N HIS A 73 35.15 7.96 -20.16
CA HIS A 73 35.89 7.84 -18.90
C HIS A 73 37.39 7.70 -19.13
N LYS A 74 37.81 7.02 -20.21
CA LYS A 74 39.23 6.94 -20.60
C LYS A 74 39.76 8.33 -20.98
N LEU A 75 39.05 9.06 -21.83
CA LEU A 75 39.40 10.43 -22.19
C LEU A 75 39.49 11.35 -20.96
N TYR A 76 38.53 11.24 -20.04
CA TYR A 76 38.54 11.97 -18.78
C TYR A 76 39.80 11.65 -17.94
N LYS A 77 40.21 10.37 -17.87
CA LYS A 77 41.43 9.96 -17.16
C LYS A 77 42.70 10.49 -17.81
N ASP A 78 42.70 10.64 -19.14
CA ASP A 78 43.76 11.28 -19.90
C ASP A 78 43.77 12.82 -19.73
N LYS A 79 42.87 13.36 -18.87
CA LYS A 79 42.75 14.77 -18.50
C LYS A 79 42.48 15.69 -19.70
N VAL A 80 41.72 15.20 -20.68
CA VAL A 80 41.24 16.06 -21.77
C VAL A 80 40.28 17.13 -21.24
N THR A 81 40.07 18.19 -22.01
CA THR A 81 39.13 19.27 -21.66
C THR A 81 37.68 18.82 -21.83
N ASP A 82 36.76 19.53 -21.15
CA ASP A 82 35.32 19.28 -21.27
C ASP A 82 34.83 19.45 -22.72
N ASP A 83 35.39 20.39 -23.49
CA ASP A 83 35.05 20.58 -24.90
C ASP A 83 35.30 19.31 -25.74
N ILE A 84 36.41 18.61 -25.49
CA ILE A 84 36.73 17.35 -26.20
C ILE A 84 35.77 16.24 -25.79
N LEU A 85 35.39 16.17 -24.50
CA LEU A 85 34.39 15.21 -24.02
C LEU A 85 33.02 15.48 -24.65
N ILE A 86 32.64 16.75 -24.78
CA ILE A 86 31.37 17.18 -25.39
C ILE A 86 31.34 16.84 -26.87
N GLU A 87 32.40 17.15 -27.63
CA GLU A 87 32.51 16.73 -29.03
C GLU A 87 32.42 15.21 -29.15
N LYS A 88 33.06 14.47 -28.22
CA LYS A 88 32.93 13.02 -28.22
C LYS A 88 31.52 12.54 -27.88
N CYS A 89 30.79 13.22 -26.99
CA CYS A 89 29.37 12.93 -26.76
C CYS A 89 28.52 13.14 -28.01
N LYS A 90 28.82 14.17 -28.83
CA LYS A 90 28.13 14.40 -30.11
C LYS A 90 28.42 13.27 -31.10
N ASP A 91 29.69 12.87 -31.24
CA ASP A 91 30.08 11.73 -32.07
C ASP A 91 29.37 10.43 -31.68
N LEU A 92 29.21 10.20 -30.37
CA LEU A 92 28.57 9.01 -29.82
C LEU A 92 27.03 9.13 -29.75
N ASN A 93 26.46 10.24 -30.25
CA ASN A 93 25.04 10.58 -30.22
C ASN A 93 24.43 10.55 -28.80
N ILE A 94 25.19 10.97 -27.79
CA ILE A 94 24.72 11.03 -26.39
C ILE A 94 24.82 12.45 -25.80
N TYR A 95 25.11 13.46 -26.60
CA TYR A 95 25.10 14.84 -26.15
C TYR A 95 23.67 15.32 -25.85
N ARG A 96 23.49 16.09 -24.77
CA ARG A 96 22.19 16.62 -24.33
C ARG A 96 21.09 15.55 -24.26
N SER A 97 21.45 14.37 -23.79
CA SER A 97 20.55 13.21 -23.72
C SER A 97 19.74 13.14 -22.42
N LEU A 98 18.49 12.72 -22.55
CA LEU A 98 17.69 12.21 -21.45
C LEU A 98 17.78 10.68 -21.38
N PHE A 99 18.34 10.14 -20.29
CA PHE A 99 18.35 8.71 -20.01
C PHE A 99 17.22 8.35 -19.04
N VAL A 100 16.27 7.52 -19.48
CA VAL A 100 15.19 7.02 -18.62
C VAL A 100 15.33 5.51 -18.47
N ILE A 101 15.82 5.10 -17.30
CA ILE A 101 16.19 3.72 -17.01
C ILE A 101 15.13 3.09 -16.10
N ASP A 102 14.26 2.25 -16.66
CA ASP A 102 13.34 1.42 -15.90
C ASP A 102 14.03 0.21 -15.28
N GLU A 103 13.53 -0.18 -14.10
CA GLU A 103 14.12 -1.20 -13.24
C GLU A 103 15.64 -1.05 -13.09
N ALA A 104 16.08 0.16 -12.77
CA ALA A 104 17.48 0.59 -12.69
C ALA A 104 18.36 -0.27 -11.76
N HIS A 105 17.75 -1.04 -10.84
CA HIS A 105 18.50 -1.97 -10.01
C HIS A 105 19.22 -3.06 -10.80
N ASN A 106 18.76 -3.39 -12.02
CA ASN A 106 19.44 -4.34 -12.90
C ASN A 106 20.81 -3.85 -13.42
N ILE A 107 21.10 -2.55 -13.28
CA ILE A 107 22.34 -1.93 -13.78
C ILE A 107 23.18 -1.38 -12.62
N PHE A 108 22.52 -0.87 -11.59
CA PHE A 108 23.12 -0.09 -10.51
C PHE A 108 23.13 -0.82 -9.15
N ASP A 109 23.04 -2.16 -9.13
CA ASP A 109 23.19 -2.99 -7.92
C ASP A 109 24.67 -3.25 -7.54
N VAL A 110 25.58 -3.16 -8.51
CA VAL A 110 27.03 -3.38 -8.34
C VAL A 110 27.83 -2.08 -8.22
N ASN A 111 29.04 -2.16 -7.66
CA ASN A 111 29.96 -1.03 -7.57
C ASN A 111 30.81 -0.89 -8.84
N ASP A 112 30.31 -0.16 -9.84
CA ASP A 112 31.01 0.10 -11.10
C ASP A 112 31.62 1.51 -11.13
N LYS A 113 32.95 1.58 -11.37
CA LYS A 113 33.71 2.83 -11.39
C LYS A 113 33.31 3.77 -12.54
N VAL A 114 33.00 3.23 -13.72
CA VAL A 114 32.60 4.02 -14.90
C VAL A 114 31.22 4.62 -14.64
N LEU A 115 30.27 3.83 -14.13
CA LEU A 115 28.94 4.34 -13.80
C LEU A 115 28.98 5.38 -12.68
N ILE A 116 29.82 5.17 -11.65
CA ILE A 116 30.02 6.16 -10.58
C ILE A 116 30.54 7.47 -11.15
N TRP A 117 31.57 7.40 -12.00
CA TRP A 117 32.13 8.57 -12.66
C TRP A 117 31.04 9.26 -13.50
N TRP A 118 30.31 8.52 -14.32
CA TRP A 118 29.26 9.06 -15.16
C TRP A 118 28.21 9.82 -14.34
N LEU A 119 27.67 9.23 -13.28
CA LEU A 119 26.67 9.93 -12.44
C LEU A 119 27.27 11.18 -11.78
N SER A 120 28.53 11.13 -11.33
CA SER A 120 29.20 12.31 -10.76
C SER A 120 29.47 13.41 -11.80
N TYR A 121 29.67 13.05 -13.06
CA TYR A 121 30.08 13.95 -14.15
C TYR A 121 28.95 14.33 -15.11
N HIS A 122 27.75 13.76 -14.94
CA HIS A 122 26.63 13.86 -15.89
C HIS A 122 26.27 15.29 -16.32
N ARG A 123 26.43 16.30 -15.43
CA ARG A 123 26.12 17.71 -15.76
C ARG A 123 27.09 18.29 -16.78
N HIS A 124 28.37 17.93 -16.71
CA HIS A 124 29.39 18.36 -17.69
C HIS A 124 29.15 17.72 -19.06
N LEU A 125 28.53 16.55 -19.08
CA LEU A 125 28.14 15.86 -20.31
C LEU A 125 26.76 16.30 -20.84
N TYR A 126 26.05 17.19 -20.12
CA TYR A 126 24.68 17.61 -20.42
C TYR A 126 23.65 16.48 -20.38
N HIS A 127 23.85 15.47 -19.53
CA HIS A 127 22.91 14.35 -19.41
C HIS A 127 21.93 14.59 -18.25
N ASP A 128 20.66 14.32 -18.48
CA ASP A 128 19.65 14.14 -17.43
C ASP A 128 19.30 12.65 -17.31
N ILE A 129 19.14 12.17 -16.08
CA ILE A 129 19.03 10.73 -15.79
C ILE A 129 17.86 10.49 -14.83
N PHE A 130 16.87 9.74 -15.31
CA PHE A 130 15.78 9.21 -14.49
C PHE A 130 16.01 7.74 -14.22
N LEU A 131 16.17 7.39 -12.94
CA LEU A 131 16.38 6.04 -12.47
C LEU A 131 15.09 5.55 -11.79
N ILE A 132 14.39 4.63 -12.44
CA ILE A 132 13.13 4.09 -11.93
C ILE A 132 13.42 2.78 -11.23
N THR A 133 12.98 2.63 -9.99
CA THR A 133 13.12 1.37 -9.25
C THR A 133 12.03 1.24 -8.19
N GLN A 134 11.59 0.02 -7.90
CA GLN A 134 10.59 -0.19 -6.85
C GLN A 134 11.16 0.08 -5.45
N ASN A 135 12.43 -0.28 -5.24
CA ASN A 135 13.10 -0.19 -3.95
C ASN A 135 14.53 0.34 -4.08
N LEU A 136 14.81 1.46 -3.40
CA LEU A 136 16.15 2.04 -3.38
C LEU A 136 17.18 1.12 -2.72
N SER A 137 16.81 0.21 -1.82
CA SER A 137 17.79 -0.68 -1.17
C SER A 137 18.51 -1.59 -2.17
N LEU A 138 17.91 -1.86 -3.33
CA LEU A 138 18.50 -2.67 -4.40
C LEU A 138 19.58 -1.91 -5.19
N ILE A 139 19.62 -0.58 -5.06
CA ILE A 139 20.63 0.26 -5.70
C ILE A 139 21.84 0.36 -4.78
N PHE A 140 23.05 0.22 -5.33
CA PHE A 140 24.28 0.44 -4.60
C PHE A 140 24.34 1.87 -4.03
N THR A 141 24.68 1.98 -2.75
CA THR A 141 24.51 3.21 -1.96
C THR A 141 25.20 4.44 -2.56
N LYS A 142 26.35 4.26 -3.22
CA LYS A 142 27.11 5.36 -3.80
C LYS A 142 26.39 6.04 -4.97
N TYR A 143 25.53 5.35 -5.70
CA TYR A 143 24.77 5.99 -6.78
C TYR A 143 23.73 6.97 -6.23
N LYS A 144 23.14 6.64 -5.08
CA LYS A 144 22.10 7.47 -4.42
C LYS A 144 22.63 8.84 -4.01
N SER A 145 23.92 8.97 -3.66
CA SER A 145 24.48 10.26 -3.23
C SER A 145 24.58 11.29 -4.35
N PHE A 146 24.50 10.88 -5.62
CA PHE A 146 24.55 11.81 -6.76
C PHE A 146 23.18 12.33 -7.18
N SER A 147 22.10 11.81 -6.60
CA SER A 147 20.74 12.22 -6.96
C SER A 147 20.30 13.48 -6.25
N GLU A 148 19.63 14.34 -7.01
CA GLU A 148 19.11 15.62 -6.55
C GLU A 148 17.73 15.44 -5.91
N TYR A 149 16.91 14.58 -6.51
CA TYR A 149 15.54 14.34 -6.08
C TYR A 149 15.18 12.85 -6.08
N PHE A 150 14.33 12.50 -5.12
CA PHE A 150 13.72 11.19 -4.98
C PHE A 150 12.21 11.36 -4.97
N TYR A 151 11.54 10.86 -5.99
CA TYR A 151 10.09 10.85 -6.08
C TYR A 151 9.57 9.50 -5.61
N LYS A 152 8.60 9.52 -4.70
CA LYS A 152 7.87 8.34 -4.26
C LYS A 152 6.42 8.42 -4.73
N ALA A 153 6.08 7.65 -5.74
CA ALA A 153 4.75 7.52 -6.27
C ALA A 153 3.81 6.90 -5.22
N LYS A 154 2.67 7.55 -5.02
CA LYS A 154 1.61 7.05 -4.15
C LYS A 154 0.67 6.13 -4.93
N PRO A 155 0.26 4.98 -4.37
CA PRO A 155 -0.74 4.13 -5.01
C PRO A 155 -2.01 4.92 -5.35
N THR A 156 -2.57 4.67 -6.53
CA THR A 156 -3.83 5.29 -6.96
C THR A 156 -5.01 4.84 -6.07
N THR A 157 -4.93 3.66 -5.46
CA THR A 157 -5.94 3.11 -4.53
C THR A 157 -6.15 3.93 -3.26
N VAL A 158 -5.13 4.66 -2.82
CA VAL A 158 -5.21 5.56 -1.66
C VAL A 158 -5.53 7.00 -2.06
N SER A 159 -5.75 7.28 -3.36
CA SER A 159 -6.19 8.59 -3.83
C SER A 159 -7.70 8.61 -4.06
N LEU A 160 -8.37 9.61 -3.49
CA LEU A 160 -9.79 9.93 -3.77
C LEU A 160 -10.00 10.31 -5.25
N ASN A 161 -9.05 11.04 -5.85
CA ASN A 161 -9.06 11.38 -7.26
C ASN A 161 -8.15 10.42 -8.03
N ARG A 162 -8.75 9.57 -8.89
CA ARG A 162 -8.07 8.60 -9.74
C ARG A 162 -7.46 9.22 -11.00
N ASN A 163 -7.80 10.46 -11.32
CA ASN A 163 -7.32 11.17 -12.51
C ASN A 163 -5.97 11.88 -12.29
N THR A 164 -5.32 11.66 -11.14
CA THR A 164 -4.05 12.32 -10.80
C THR A 164 -3.09 11.34 -10.15
N PHE A 165 -1.87 11.29 -10.64
CA PHE A 165 -0.74 10.64 -9.98
C PHE A 165 -0.13 11.60 -8.97
N LYS A 166 0.23 11.09 -7.79
CA LYS A 166 0.82 11.89 -6.71
C LYS A 166 2.18 11.35 -6.36
N TYR A 167 3.15 12.24 -6.22
CA TYR A 167 4.52 11.90 -5.88
C TYR A 167 4.96 12.74 -4.68
N ASP A 168 5.39 12.07 -3.61
CA ASP A 168 6.11 12.77 -2.55
C ASP A 168 7.56 12.97 -2.99
N VAL A 169 8.03 14.21 -2.97
CA VAL A 169 9.37 14.60 -3.44
C VAL A 169 10.29 14.77 -2.24
N TYR A 170 11.44 14.11 -2.27
CA TYR A 170 12.45 14.15 -1.21
C TYR A 170 13.80 14.60 -1.77
N ILE A 171 14.60 15.26 -0.93
CA ILE A 171 15.95 15.75 -1.28
C ILE A 171 17.08 14.79 -0.90
N ASN A 172 16.76 13.64 -0.29
CA ASN A 172 17.74 12.61 0.03
C ASN A 172 17.14 11.20 -0.04
N SER A 173 18.04 10.22 -0.13
CA SER A 173 17.71 8.81 -0.35
C SER A 173 17.02 8.12 0.83
N ARG A 174 17.08 8.70 2.03
CA ARG A 174 16.37 8.16 3.21
C ARG A 174 14.87 8.39 3.10
N MET A 175 14.44 9.37 2.31
CA MET A 175 13.02 9.71 2.10
C MET A 175 12.25 9.88 3.43
N SER A 176 12.90 10.47 4.43
CA SER A 176 12.26 10.78 5.71
C SER A 176 11.33 11.99 5.57
N MET A 177 10.37 12.12 6.48
CA MET A 177 9.41 13.24 6.44
C MET A 177 10.11 14.61 6.50
N ASN A 178 11.21 14.73 7.25
CA ASN A 178 11.99 15.96 7.35
C ASN A 178 12.73 16.31 6.05
N ALA A 179 12.96 15.32 5.18
CA ALA A 179 13.58 15.50 3.87
C ALA A 179 12.55 15.68 2.75
N LYS A 180 11.25 15.63 3.07
CA LYS A 180 10.18 15.83 2.10
C LYS A 180 10.10 17.31 1.75
N SER A 181 10.31 17.62 0.48
CA SER A 181 10.18 18.97 -0.06
C SER A 181 8.70 19.34 -0.27
N HIS A 182 7.98 18.56 -1.08
CA HIS A 182 6.58 18.81 -1.41
C HIS A 182 5.90 17.55 -1.93
N THR A 183 4.63 17.67 -2.32
CA THR A 183 3.90 16.62 -3.05
C THR A 183 3.52 17.15 -4.42
N GLU A 184 4.07 16.54 -5.47
CA GLU A 184 3.74 16.87 -6.85
C GLU A 184 2.50 16.08 -7.30
N LYS A 185 1.62 16.72 -8.07
CA LYS A 185 0.43 16.08 -8.65
C LYS A 185 0.49 16.23 -10.16
N ILE A 186 0.40 15.11 -10.87
CA ILE A 186 0.39 15.09 -12.33
C ILE A 186 -0.94 14.51 -12.79
N ALA A 187 -1.69 15.26 -13.59
CA ALA A 187 -2.94 14.80 -14.16
C ALA A 187 -2.69 13.64 -15.14
N LYS A 188 -3.61 12.67 -15.17
CA LYS A 188 -3.63 11.60 -16.16
C LYS A 188 -3.95 12.21 -17.53
N ASN A 189 -3.09 11.97 -18.50
CA ASN A 189 -3.24 12.33 -19.89
C ASN A 189 -3.33 11.03 -20.68
N GLN A 190 -4.43 10.86 -21.42
CA GLN A 190 -4.68 9.63 -22.17
C GLN A 190 -3.60 9.38 -23.23
N GLU A 191 -3.15 10.41 -23.96
CA GLU A 191 -2.09 10.26 -24.97
C GLU A 191 -0.78 9.76 -24.34
N VAL A 192 -0.45 10.25 -23.15
CA VAL A 192 0.73 9.76 -22.41
C VAL A 192 0.55 8.31 -21.98
N PHE A 193 -0.64 7.92 -21.55
CA PHE A 193 -0.94 6.52 -21.24
C PHE A 193 -0.89 5.64 -22.47
N ASP A 194 -1.37 6.12 -23.61
CA ASP A 194 -1.41 5.32 -24.84
C ASP A 194 0.00 5.08 -25.41
N LEU A 195 1.00 5.85 -24.98
CA LEU A 195 2.41 5.67 -25.38
C LEU A 195 3.09 4.47 -24.72
N TYR A 196 2.58 3.95 -23.60
CA TYR A 196 3.17 2.82 -22.89
C TYR A 196 2.11 1.97 -22.18
N HIS A 197 2.22 0.65 -22.24
CA HIS A 197 1.31 -0.22 -21.51
C HIS A 197 1.74 -0.32 -20.04
N SER A 198 1.02 0.33 -19.13
CA SER A 198 0.99 -0.09 -17.74
C SER A 198 -0.05 -1.20 -17.59
N GLY A 199 0.26 -2.28 -16.85
CA GLY A 199 -0.63 -3.44 -16.63
C GLY A 199 -1.91 -3.13 -15.84
N ASP A 200 -2.73 -2.21 -16.34
CA ASP A 200 -3.90 -1.57 -15.72
C ASP A 200 -5.15 -2.46 -15.69
N SER A 201 -5.06 -3.76 -16.00
CA SER A 201 -6.23 -4.65 -16.08
C SER A 201 -6.84 -5.01 -14.72
N VAL A 202 -6.24 -4.60 -13.59
CA VAL A 202 -6.80 -4.88 -12.26
C VAL A 202 -7.42 -3.60 -11.67
N LYS A 203 -8.75 -3.48 -11.78
CA LYS A 203 -9.57 -2.48 -11.07
C LYS A 203 -9.49 -2.71 -9.56
N ALA A 204 -8.42 -2.25 -8.91
CA ALA A 204 -8.31 -2.33 -7.46
C ALA A 204 -9.41 -1.47 -6.79
N SER A 205 -10.18 -2.07 -5.87
CA SER A 205 -11.25 -1.39 -5.15
C SER A 205 -10.68 -0.31 -4.22
N ASN A 206 -11.25 0.91 -4.22
CA ASN A 206 -10.79 1.99 -3.34
C ASN A 206 -11.17 1.71 -1.89
N VAL A 207 -10.18 1.45 -1.04
CA VAL A 207 -10.37 1.24 0.41
C VAL A 207 -11.02 2.47 1.05
N LEU A 208 -10.64 3.69 0.63
CA LEU A 208 -11.18 4.94 1.17
C LEU A 208 -12.65 5.18 0.83
N ILE A 209 -13.14 4.71 -0.34
CA ILE A 209 -14.56 4.84 -0.70
C ILE A 209 -15.42 3.99 0.24
N LYS A 210 -14.93 2.80 0.64
CA LYS A 210 -15.64 1.95 1.60
C LYS A 210 -15.83 2.65 2.96
N PHE A 211 -14.80 3.35 3.43
CA PHE A 211 -14.89 4.14 4.66
C PHE A 211 -15.82 5.35 4.53
N TYR A 212 -15.81 6.07 3.40
CA TYR A 212 -16.72 7.19 3.18
C TYR A 212 -18.19 6.76 3.14
N VAL A 213 -18.50 5.65 2.45
CA VAL A 213 -19.86 5.09 2.42
C VAL A 213 -20.30 4.69 3.83
N PHE A 214 -19.42 4.04 4.60
CA PHE A 214 -19.72 3.70 6.00
C PHE A 214 -19.96 4.94 6.86
N SER A 215 -19.16 5.99 6.74
CA SER A 215 -19.35 7.24 7.48
C SER A 215 -20.67 7.93 7.13
N ILE A 216 -21.08 7.94 5.85
CA ILE A 216 -22.39 8.50 5.44
C ILE A 216 -23.54 7.69 6.05
N PHE A 217 -23.45 6.36 6.04
CA PHE A 217 -24.42 5.49 6.68
C PHE A 217 -24.49 5.73 8.20
N ALA A 218 -23.35 5.91 8.86
CA ALA A 218 -23.29 6.20 10.30
C ALA A 218 -23.93 7.56 10.63
N ILE A 219 -23.70 8.59 9.80
CA ILE A 219 -24.33 9.90 9.95
C ILE A 219 -25.86 9.80 9.76
N PHE A 220 -26.32 9.09 8.72
CA PHE A 220 -27.76 8.88 8.50
C PHE A 220 -28.41 8.11 9.65
N ALA A 221 -27.78 7.04 10.13
CA ALA A 221 -28.25 6.29 11.29
C ALA A 221 -28.31 7.17 12.55
N PHE A 222 -27.31 8.04 12.75
CA PHE A 222 -27.29 8.99 13.85
C PHE A 222 -28.47 9.97 13.79
N PHE A 223 -28.80 10.52 12.61
CA PHE A 223 -29.96 11.39 12.45
C PHE A 223 -31.30 10.65 12.65
N ILE A 224 -31.43 9.41 12.16
CA ILE A 224 -32.63 8.59 12.39
C ILE A 224 -32.81 8.29 13.88
N ILE A 225 -31.74 7.85 14.56
CA ILE A 225 -31.78 7.58 16.01
C ILE A 225 -32.08 8.86 16.79
N GLY A 226 -31.46 9.98 16.40
CA GLY A 226 -31.75 11.29 16.98
C GLY A 226 -33.21 11.69 16.79
N TYR A 227 -33.80 11.47 15.62
CA TYR A 227 -35.22 11.71 15.37
C TYR A 227 -36.13 10.86 16.28
N TYR A 228 -35.83 9.58 16.48
CA TYR A 228 -36.61 8.73 17.39
C TYR A 228 -36.44 9.08 18.87
N ILE A 229 -35.27 9.58 19.27
CA ILE A 229 -34.98 9.95 20.67
C ILE A 229 -35.54 11.35 21.01
N PHE A 230 -35.50 12.29 20.07
CA PHE A 230 -35.92 13.68 20.29
C PHE A 230 -37.31 14.02 19.71
N GLY A 231 -37.88 13.16 18.86
CA GLY A 231 -39.22 13.33 18.28
C GLY A 231 -40.34 12.63 19.06
N GLY A 232 -40.06 12.13 20.27
CA GLY A 232 -41.02 11.42 21.11
C GLY A 232 -41.49 12.23 22.31
N ASP A 233 -42.39 13.18 22.10
CA ASP A 233 -43.52 13.47 23.01
C ASP A 233 -44.45 14.52 22.37
N ASP A 234 -45.53 14.02 21.76
CA ASP A 234 -46.86 14.64 21.76
C ASP A 234 -47.84 13.58 21.26
N ASP A 235 -48.25 12.69 22.16
CA ASP A 235 -49.66 12.33 22.34
C ASP A 235 -49.84 11.32 23.48
N LYS A 236 -50.46 11.79 24.56
CA LYS A 236 -50.87 11.00 25.71
C LYS A 236 -52.34 10.56 25.57
N LEU A 237 -52.53 9.28 25.93
CA LEU A 237 -53.71 8.65 26.56
C LEU A 237 -54.90 8.28 25.66
N GLN A 238 -55.12 6.96 25.49
CA GLN A 238 -56.32 6.30 26.03
C GLN A 238 -56.17 4.78 26.19
N GLN A 239 -56.94 4.27 27.16
CA GLN A 239 -56.82 3.01 27.89
C GLN A 239 -57.45 1.77 27.24
N SER A 240 -56.89 0.61 27.62
CA SER A 240 -57.52 -0.68 27.98
C SER A 240 -58.39 -1.45 26.97
N GLN A 241 -58.01 -2.70 26.67
CA GLN A 241 -58.57 -3.93 27.28
C GLN A 241 -58.02 -5.19 26.58
N LYS A 242 -57.68 -6.23 27.35
CA LYS A 242 -57.53 -7.63 26.88
C LYS A 242 -58.90 -8.32 26.96
N PRO A 243 -59.13 -9.35 26.13
CA PRO A 243 -59.32 -10.67 26.73
C PRO A 243 -58.58 -11.81 26.00
N ILE A 244 -58.47 -12.94 26.70
CA ILE A 244 -57.84 -14.23 26.33
C ILE A 244 -58.96 -15.23 25.96
N GLN A 245 -58.62 -16.22 25.10
CA GLN A 245 -59.09 -17.64 25.03
C GLN A 245 -59.47 -18.10 23.60
N THR A 246 -59.35 -19.34 23.10
CA THR A 246 -58.43 -20.50 23.24
C THR A 246 -58.68 -21.47 22.04
N TYR A 247 -57.68 -22.30 21.69
CA TYR A 247 -57.69 -23.59 20.93
C TYR A 247 -58.06 -23.68 19.43
N SER A 248 -57.13 -24.19 18.61
CA SER A 248 -57.14 -25.59 18.11
C SER A 248 -55.93 -25.91 17.22
N LYS A 249 -55.37 -27.12 17.37
CA LYS A 249 -54.30 -27.73 16.55
C LYS A 249 -54.84 -28.17 15.18
N PRO A 250 -53.94 -28.41 14.20
CA PRO A 250 -53.69 -29.82 13.88
C PRO A 250 -52.20 -30.19 13.82
N ILE A 251 -51.96 -31.47 14.11
CA ILE A 251 -50.70 -32.22 13.99
C ILE A 251 -50.66 -32.85 12.60
N ILE A 252 -49.57 -32.70 11.85
CA ILE A 252 -48.97 -33.81 11.07
C ILE A 252 -47.45 -33.71 11.15
N LYS A 253 -46.85 -34.86 11.48
CA LYS A 253 -45.43 -35.17 11.63
C LYS A 253 -44.65 -34.99 10.33
N ASN A 254 -43.40 -34.56 10.43
CA ASN A 254 -42.32 -35.17 9.67
C ASN A 254 -41.10 -35.32 10.57
N ILE A 255 -40.58 -36.55 10.56
CA ILE A 255 -39.39 -37.01 11.27
C ILE A 255 -38.20 -36.63 10.39
N VAL A 256 -37.29 -35.84 10.91
CA VAL A 256 -35.91 -35.73 10.42
C VAL A 256 -35.04 -35.65 11.66
N ASP A 257 -33.99 -36.47 11.69
CA ASP A 257 -33.09 -36.72 12.81
C ASP A 257 -32.57 -35.43 13.46
N GLU A 258 -32.86 -35.26 14.76
CA GLU A 258 -32.34 -34.16 15.58
C GLU A 258 -30.90 -34.48 16.03
N GLU A 259 -29.93 -33.74 15.51
CA GLU A 259 -28.77 -33.31 16.29
C GLU A 259 -29.25 -32.58 17.55
N PRO A 260 -28.55 -32.66 18.70
CA PRO A 260 -29.03 -32.09 19.94
C PRO A 260 -29.28 -30.59 19.81
N LEU A 261 -30.56 -30.22 19.91
CA LEU A 261 -31.07 -28.86 19.95
C LEU A 261 -30.54 -28.18 21.22
N TYR A 262 -29.51 -27.34 21.06
CA TYR A 262 -29.00 -26.50 22.15
C TYR A 262 -30.09 -25.53 22.62
N ASP A 263 -30.27 -25.44 23.94
CA ASP A 263 -31.14 -24.45 24.58
C ASP A 263 -30.53 -23.04 24.43
N PHE A 264 -30.98 -22.31 23.40
CA PHE A 264 -30.52 -20.98 23.02
C PHE A 264 -31.04 -19.89 23.97
N LYS A 265 -30.72 -19.94 25.28
CA LYS A 265 -31.14 -18.88 26.19
C LYS A 265 -30.08 -17.93 26.71
N ASP A 266 -28.78 -18.27 26.74
CA ASP A 266 -27.81 -17.38 27.40
C ASP A 266 -26.38 -17.40 26.82
N LEU A 267 -26.25 -17.17 25.50
CA LEU A 267 -24.95 -17.01 24.84
C LEU A 267 -24.57 -15.53 24.65
N VAL A 268 -23.30 -15.19 24.87
CA VAL A 268 -22.73 -13.85 24.72
C VAL A 268 -21.55 -13.91 23.75
N LEU A 269 -21.55 -12.99 22.79
CA LEU A 269 -20.44 -12.80 21.86
C LEU A 269 -19.34 -11.94 22.51
N LEU A 270 -18.11 -12.44 22.52
CA LEU A 270 -16.93 -11.74 23.02
C LEU A 270 -15.81 -11.65 21.99
N GLU A 271 -15.20 -10.47 21.90
CA GLU A 271 -14.00 -10.22 21.09
C GLU A 271 -12.76 -10.24 22.00
N PHE A 272 -11.80 -11.12 21.72
CA PHE A 272 -10.49 -11.14 22.37
C PHE A 272 -9.40 -10.62 21.44
N LYS A 273 -8.60 -9.68 21.93
CA LYS A 273 -7.36 -9.22 21.31
C LYS A 273 -6.18 -9.90 21.97
N CYS A 274 -5.54 -10.81 21.26
CA CYS A 274 -4.45 -11.64 21.73
C CYS A 274 -3.10 -11.16 21.20
N SER A 275 -2.17 -10.83 22.09
CA SER A 275 -0.74 -10.74 21.80
C SER A 275 -0.11 -12.15 21.82
N ASN A 276 1.22 -12.24 21.77
CA ASN A 276 1.92 -13.52 21.90
C ASN A 276 1.69 -14.21 23.25
N THR A 277 1.34 -13.47 24.31
CA THR A 277 1.26 -13.98 25.68
C THR A 277 -0.12 -13.83 26.32
N LEU A 278 -0.82 -12.72 26.06
CA LEU A 278 -2.06 -12.34 26.75
C LEU A 278 -3.19 -12.06 25.75
N CYS A 279 -4.41 -12.36 26.15
CA CYS A 279 -5.65 -12.08 25.43
C CYS A 279 -6.55 -11.21 26.30
N THR A 280 -7.01 -10.08 25.76
CA THR A 280 -7.87 -9.13 26.47
C THR A 280 -9.22 -8.97 25.80
N SER A 281 -10.29 -8.95 26.59
CA SER A 281 -11.66 -8.69 26.15
C SER A 281 -12.41 -7.88 27.21
N LYS A 282 -12.74 -6.62 26.92
CA LYS A 282 -13.34 -5.67 27.88
C LYS A 282 -12.62 -5.71 29.24
N ASP A 283 -13.22 -6.31 30.27
CA ASP A 283 -12.71 -6.39 31.65
C ASP A 283 -12.00 -7.72 31.98
N LEU A 284 -11.72 -8.55 30.97
CA LEU A 284 -11.15 -9.88 31.14
C LEU A 284 -9.77 -9.94 30.48
N THR A 285 -8.75 -10.37 31.24
CA THR A 285 -7.39 -10.60 30.74
C THR A 285 -6.97 -12.02 31.07
N LEU A 286 -6.63 -12.81 30.06
CA LEU A 286 -6.23 -14.21 30.19
C LEU A 286 -4.91 -14.47 29.46
N TYR A 287 -4.12 -15.42 29.95
CA TYR A 287 -3.01 -15.94 29.15
C TYR A 287 -3.53 -16.65 27.90
N LYS A 288 -2.87 -16.42 26.76
CA LYS A 288 -3.26 -17.02 25.47
C LYS A 288 -3.36 -18.54 25.56
N LYS A 289 -2.42 -19.19 26.26
CA LYS A 289 -2.44 -20.65 26.47
C LYS A 289 -3.70 -21.13 27.21
N VAL A 290 -4.14 -20.38 28.22
CA VAL A 290 -5.33 -20.71 29.03
C VAL A 290 -6.60 -20.58 28.19
N LEU A 291 -6.73 -19.49 27.42
CA LEU A 291 -7.87 -19.30 26.52
C LEU A 291 -7.96 -20.40 25.46
N PHE A 292 -6.84 -20.79 24.87
CA PHE A 292 -6.80 -21.87 23.88
C PHE A 292 -7.05 -23.25 24.50
N HIS A 293 -6.67 -23.49 25.75
CA HIS A 293 -7.02 -24.71 26.47
C HIS A 293 -8.53 -24.79 26.69
N TYR A 294 -9.19 -23.72 27.17
CA TYR A 294 -10.64 -23.72 27.34
C TYR A 294 -11.39 -23.88 26.02
N LYS A 295 -10.89 -23.25 24.94
CA LYS A 295 -11.43 -23.47 23.58
C LYS A 295 -11.46 -24.96 23.21
N THR A 296 -10.47 -25.76 23.62
CA THR A 296 -10.39 -27.18 23.24
C THR A 296 -11.11 -28.10 24.22
N THR A 297 -11.13 -27.78 25.51
CA THR A 297 -11.69 -28.64 26.57
C THR A 297 -13.14 -28.33 26.95
N GLN A 298 -13.60 -27.09 26.76
CA GLN A 298 -14.93 -26.62 27.19
C GLN A 298 -15.82 -26.25 26.00
N LYS A 299 -15.87 -27.11 24.97
CA LYS A 299 -16.57 -26.84 23.70
C LYS A 299 -18.08 -26.58 23.86
N GLU A 300 -18.68 -27.07 24.94
CA GLU A 300 -20.10 -26.84 25.28
C GLU A 300 -20.37 -25.43 25.81
N HIS A 301 -19.31 -24.69 26.21
CA HIS A 301 -19.40 -23.39 26.86
C HIS A 301 -18.65 -22.27 26.13
N ILE A 302 -17.69 -22.62 25.26
CA ILE A 302 -16.94 -21.67 24.45
C ILE A 302 -16.73 -22.21 23.03
N LYS A 303 -17.17 -21.44 22.03
CA LYS A 303 -17.01 -21.78 20.62
C LYS A 303 -16.38 -20.62 19.86
N GLU A 304 -15.28 -20.88 19.18
CA GLU A 304 -14.69 -19.89 18.26
C GLU A 304 -15.58 -19.78 17.02
N ILE A 305 -16.02 -18.56 16.71
CA ILE A 305 -16.78 -18.26 15.50
C ILE A 305 -15.82 -17.89 14.36
N TYR A 306 -14.86 -17.01 14.66
CA TYR A 306 -13.97 -16.44 13.65
C TYR A 306 -12.71 -15.85 14.30
N SER A 307 -11.58 -15.91 13.60
CA SER A 307 -10.36 -15.20 13.97
C SER A 307 -9.60 -14.64 12.78
N TYR A 308 -8.87 -13.55 13.01
CA TYR A 308 -8.03 -12.90 12.00
C TYR A 308 -6.80 -12.21 12.62
N TYR A 309 -5.83 -11.88 11.78
CA TYR A 309 -4.56 -11.25 12.19
C TYR A 309 -4.48 -9.82 11.64
N PRO A 310 -4.80 -8.78 12.43
CA PRO A 310 -4.57 -7.39 12.01
C PRO A 310 -3.08 -7.02 11.89
N SER A 311 -2.18 -7.76 12.54
CA SER A 311 -0.73 -7.59 12.43
C SER A 311 -0.01 -8.93 12.70
N PHE A 312 1.30 -8.99 12.47
CA PHE A 312 2.11 -10.17 12.77
C PHE A 312 2.14 -10.58 14.25
N THR A 313 1.77 -9.67 15.17
CA THR A 313 1.89 -9.87 16.61
C THR A 313 0.56 -9.86 17.36
N ILE A 314 -0.54 -9.56 16.65
CA ILE A 314 -1.87 -9.44 17.24
C ILE A 314 -2.84 -10.33 16.48
N GLN A 315 -3.57 -11.16 17.21
CA GLN A 315 -4.66 -12.00 16.73
C GLN A 315 -5.96 -11.54 17.38
N VAL A 316 -7.03 -11.37 16.61
CA VAL A 316 -8.36 -11.07 17.12
C VAL A 316 -9.23 -12.32 16.95
N ILE A 317 -9.91 -12.74 18.01
CA ILE A 317 -10.72 -13.95 18.05
C ILE A 317 -12.11 -13.64 18.61
N PHE A 318 -13.16 -14.07 17.92
CA PHE A 318 -14.55 -13.96 18.37
C PHE A 318 -15.03 -15.30 18.91
N PHE A 319 -15.53 -15.28 20.14
CA PHE A 319 -16.08 -16.45 20.82
C PHE A 319 -17.55 -16.24 21.18
N GLU A 320 -18.34 -17.29 20.97
CA GLU A 320 -19.64 -17.45 21.59
C GLU A 320 -19.45 -18.17 22.92
N ILE A 321 -19.85 -17.54 24.02
CA ILE A 321 -19.59 -18.02 25.38
C ILE A 321 -20.89 -18.03 26.19
N SER A 322 -21.15 -19.09 26.95
CA SER A 322 -22.29 -19.11 27.89
C SER A 322 -22.10 -18.11 29.02
N LYS A 323 -23.18 -17.44 29.47
CA LYS A 323 -23.11 -16.45 30.56
C LYS A 323 -22.49 -17.02 31.84
N ASP A 324 -22.76 -18.28 32.16
CA ASP A 324 -22.20 -18.94 33.34
C ASP A 324 -20.68 -19.10 33.22
N PHE A 325 -20.20 -19.50 32.05
CA PHE A 325 -18.77 -19.62 31.80
C PHE A 325 -18.07 -18.26 31.75
N LEU A 326 -18.74 -17.22 31.25
CA LEU A 326 -18.25 -15.85 31.31
C LEU A 326 -18.10 -15.36 32.76
N ASN A 327 -19.05 -15.68 33.64
CA ASN A 327 -18.97 -15.34 35.06
C ASN A 327 -17.83 -16.10 35.75
N PHE A 328 -17.63 -17.39 35.41
CA PHE A 328 -16.47 -18.16 35.85
C PHE A 328 -15.15 -17.50 35.45
N LEU A 329 -14.99 -17.13 34.16
CA LEU A 329 -13.77 -16.48 33.66
C LEU A 329 -13.49 -15.15 34.39
N LYS A 330 -14.53 -14.36 34.67
CA LYS A 330 -14.41 -13.11 35.45
C LYS A 330 -14.02 -13.34 36.91
N GLY A 331 -14.46 -14.44 37.50
CA GLY A 331 -14.06 -14.88 38.84
C GLY A 331 -12.57 -15.23 38.90
N VAL A 332 -12.08 -16.00 37.92
CA VAL A 332 -10.67 -16.39 37.81
C VAL A 332 -9.72 -15.18 37.66
N THR A 333 -10.19 -14.08 37.06
CA THR A 333 -9.37 -12.85 36.90
C THR A 333 -9.29 -11.95 38.14
N LYS A 334 -10.08 -12.21 39.20
CA LYS A 334 -10.08 -11.38 40.42
C LYS A 334 -9.12 -11.84 41.51
N ASP A 335 -8.70 -13.11 41.49
CA ASP A 335 -7.76 -13.67 42.47
C ASP A 335 -6.41 -14.01 41.82
N GLU A 336 -5.40 -13.14 42.00
CA GLU A 336 -4.04 -13.35 41.47
C GLU A 336 -3.37 -14.64 41.96
N LYS A 337 -3.84 -15.24 43.07
CA LYS A 337 -3.31 -16.49 43.62
C LYS A 337 -3.71 -17.74 42.79
N ASP A 338 -4.82 -17.71 42.07
CA ASP A 338 -5.29 -18.87 41.31
C ASP A 338 -4.66 -18.97 39.91
N ILE A 339 -4.21 -17.85 39.36
CA ILE A 339 -3.50 -17.78 38.07
C ILE A 339 -2.13 -18.51 38.15
N ASN A 340 -1.47 -18.47 39.31
CA ASN A 340 -0.21 -19.18 39.52
C ASN A 340 -0.40 -20.68 39.83
N ASN A 341 -1.52 -21.09 40.44
CA ASN A 341 -1.84 -22.50 40.68
C ASN A 341 -2.31 -23.25 39.42
N LEU A 342 -2.86 -22.55 38.43
CA LEU A 342 -3.16 -23.11 37.10
C LEU A 342 -1.89 -23.47 36.31
N ASN A 343 -0.74 -22.84 36.59
CA ASN A 343 0.52 -23.17 35.92
C ASN A 343 1.27 -24.36 36.55
N THR A 344 1.03 -24.69 37.82
CA THR A 344 1.80 -25.73 38.53
C THR A 344 1.17 -27.12 38.48
N ASN A 345 -0.16 -27.23 38.33
CA ASN A 345 -0.85 -28.52 38.25
C ASN A 345 -1.09 -29.05 36.82
N PHE A 346 -0.86 -28.25 35.78
CA PHE A 346 -1.11 -28.64 34.38
C PHE A 346 0.09 -29.27 33.65
N PHE A 347 1.25 -29.42 34.32
CA PHE A 347 2.45 -30.07 33.77
C PHE A 347 2.77 -31.44 34.40
N LYS A 348 1.81 -32.06 35.11
CA LYS A 348 1.88 -33.45 35.54
C LYS A 348 0.62 -34.22 35.10
N SER A 349 0.57 -34.60 33.82
CA SER A 349 -0.08 -35.82 33.33
C SER A 349 0.38 -36.10 31.91
#